data_AF-A0A8I2K2A2-F1
#
_entry.id   AF-A0A8I2K2A2-F1
#
_cell.length_a   1.000
_cell.length_b   1.000
_cell.length_c   1.000
_cell.angle_alpha   90.00
_cell.angle_beta   90.00
_cell.angle_gamma   90.00
#
_symmetry.space_group_name_H-M   'P 1'
#
loop_
_entity.id
_entity.type
_entity.pdbx_description
1 polymer ?
#
loop_
_entity_poly.entity_id
_entity_poly.type
_entity_poly.pdbx_seq_one_letter_code
_entity_poly.pdbx_strand_id
1 'polypeptide(L)' 'MSQTISIRIPDNLRNELIEISEHEKRPVSELIRESLRKYIAIYRFRKLRNTVLPFAEAQGILTDEDEKE' A
#
# COMPACT_ATOMS: atom_id res chain seq x y z
N MET A 1 7.87 -13.44 15.27
CA MET A 1 7.58 -14.75 14.64
C MET A 1 7.44 -14.55 13.13
N SER A 2 8.11 -15.33 12.31
CA SER A 2 7.91 -15.33 10.86
C SER A 2 6.79 -16.31 10.50
N GLN A 3 5.82 -15.85 9.70
CA GLN A 3 4.78 -16.70 9.12
C GLN A 3 4.96 -16.73 7.61
N THR A 4 4.79 -17.90 7.00
CA THR A 4 4.87 -18.08 5.55
C THR A 4 3.47 -18.00 4.95
N ILE A 5 3.32 -17.20 3.89
CA ILE A 5 2.09 -17.10 3.12
C ILE A 5 2.40 -17.63 1.72
N SER A 6 1.60 -18.58 1.24
CA SER A 6 1.64 -19.05 -0.15
C SER A 6 0.43 -18.49 -0.89
N ILE A 7 0.67 -17.76 -1.98
CA ILE A 7 -0.36 -17.15 -2.81
C ILE A 7 -0.15 -17.55 -4.27
N ARG A 8 -1.23 -17.72 -5.02
CA ARG A 8 -1.17 -17.82 -6.47
C ARG A 8 -1.12 -16.42 -7.06
N ILE A 9 -0.21 -16.21 -8.00
CA ILE A 9 -0.10 -14.98 -8.77
C ILE A 9 -0.01 -15.32 -10.26
N PRO A 10 -0.44 -14.41 -11.14
CA PRO A 10 -0.22 -14.55 -12.58
C PRO A 10 1.27 -14.70 -12.92
N ASP A 11 1.59 -15.47 -13.96
CA ASP A 11 2.99 -15.74 -14.35
C ASP A 11 3.72 -14.47 -14.80
N ASN A 12 3.04 -13.54 -15.47
CA ASN A 12 3.64 -12.26 -15.86
C ASN A 12 4.10 -11.46 -14.63
N LEU A 13 3.28 -11.39 -13.59
CA LEU A 13 3.63 -10.69 -12.35
C LEU A 13 4.84 -11.34 -11.65
N ARG A 14 4.93 -12.68 -11.70
CA ARG A 14 6.09 -13.38 -11.18
C ARG A 14 7.37 -12.98 -11.92
N ASN A 15 7.31 -12.89 -13.25
CA ASN A 15 8.46 -12.53 -14.07
C ASN A 15 8.91 -11.08 -13.80
N GLU A 16 7.98 -10.14 -13.71
CA GLU A 16 8.26 -8.74 -13.36
C GLU A 16 8.96 -8.63 -11.99
N LEU A 17 8.50 -9.40 -10.99
CA LEU A 17 9.13 -9.43 -9.66
C LEU A 17 10.56 -9.99 -9.69
N ILE A 18 10.82 -10.99 -10.53
CA ILE A 18 12.16 -11.58 -10.69
C ILE A 18 13.10 -10.57 -11.36
N GLU A 19 12.65 -9.90 -12.41
CA GLU A 19 13.42 -8.87 -13.11
C GLU A 19 13.83 -7.72 -12.16
N ILE A 20 12.87 -7.19 -11.39
CA ILE A 20 13.16 -6.16 -10.37
C ILE A 20 14.13 -6.68 -9.31
N SER A 21 13.93 -7.92 -8.84
CA SER A 21 14.81 -8.57 -7.87
C SER A 21 16.25 -8.66 -8.37
N GLU A 22 16.46 -9.00 -9.64
CA GLU A 22 17.78 -9.08 -10.27
C GLU A 22 18.42 -7.69 -10.42
N HIS A 23 17.67 -6.71 -10.90
CA HIS A 23 18.13 -5.33 -11.08
C HIS A 23 18.49 -4.65 -9.76
N GLU A 24 17.68 -4.79 -8.73
CA GLU A 24 17.92 -4.20 -7.41
C GLU A 24 18.86 -5.03 -6.53
N LYS A 25 19.17 -6.28 -6.92
CA LYS A 25 19.89 -7.28 -6.11
C LYS A 25 19.22 -7.54 -4.76
N ARG A 26 17.88 -7.60 -4.76
CA ARG A 26 17.07 -7.78 -3.54
C ARG A 26 16.15 -8.98 -3.70
N PRO A 27 15.97 -9.83 -2.67
CA PRO A 27 15.08 -10.98 -2.78
C PRO A 27 13.64 -10.59 -3.10
N VAL A 28 12.98 -11.34 -3.99
CA VAL A 28 11.52 -11.19 -4.29
C VAL A 28 10.67 -11.14 -3.01
N SER A 29 11.01 -11.95 -2.00
CA SER A 29 10.28 -11.98 -0.72
C SER A 29 10.43 -10.69 0.09
N GLU A 30 11.52 -9.95 -0.08
CA GLU A 30 11.71 -8.63 0.52
C GLU A 30 10.85 -7.59 -0.21
N LEU A 31 10.90 -7.57 -1.54
CA LEU A 31 10.08 -6.68 -2.38
C LEU A 31 8.58 -6.83 -2.07
N ILE A 32 8.09 -8.07 -2.00
CA ILE A 32 6.69 -8.37 -1.67
C ILE A 32 6.35 -7.88 -0.26
N ARG A 33 7.20 -8.16 0.75
CA ARG A 33 6.96 -7.72 2.12
C ARG A 33 6.91 -6.20 2.25
N GLU A 34 7.78 -5.49 1.54
CA GLU A 34 7.77 -4.02 1.53
C GLU A 34 6.55 -3.44 0.84
N SER A 35 6.18 -3.99 -0.32
CA SER A 35 4.98 -3.59 -1.05
C SER A 35 3.74 -3.76 -0.18
N LEU A 36 3.59 -4.90 0.49
CA LEU A 36 2.48 -5.16 1.40
C LEU A 36 2.45 -4.19 2.59
N ARG A 37 3.61 -3.88 3.19
CA ARG A 37 3.69 -2.88 4.27
C ARG A 37 3.25 -1.50 3.80
N LYS A 38 3.73 -1.05 2.63
CA LYS A 38 3.35 0.24 2.03
C LYS A 38 1.86 0.29 1.75
N TYR A 39 1.30 -0.76 1.13
CA TYR A 39 -0.12 -0.87 0.87
C TYR A 39 -0.97 -0.80 2.14
N ILE A 40 -0.61 -1.57 3.18
CA ILE A 40 -1.33 -1.57 4.46
C ILE A 40 -1.27 -0.19 5.13
N ALA A 41 -0.11 0.49 5.07
CA ALA A 41 0.05 1.83 5.63
C ALA A 41 -0.88 2.83 4.92
N ILE A 42 -0.90 2.84 3.58
CA ILE A 42 -1.78 3.70 2.78
C ILE A 42 -3.25 3.39 3.06
N TYR A 43 -3.61 2.10 3.11
CA TYR A 43 -4.98 1.67 3.42
C TYR A 43 -5.43 2.17 4.80
N ARG A 44 -4.58 2.01 5.83
CA ARG A 44 -4.87 2.49 7.19
C ARG A 44 -4.98 4.00 7.25
N PHE A 45 -4.09 4.71 6.57
CA PHE A 45 -4.12 6.17 6.48
C PHE A 45 -5.43 6.67 5.85
N ARG A 46 -5.81 6.12 4.69
CA ARG A 46 -7.07 6.47 4.01
C ARG A 46 -8.30 6.17 4.88
N LYS A 47 -8.29 5.01 5.55
CA LYS A 47 -9.38 4.65 6.48
C LYS A 47 -9.48 5.64 7.65
N LEU A 48 -8.35 6.03 8.23
CA LEU A 48 -8.32 7.01 9.32
C LEU A 48 -8.80 8.38 8.85
N ARG A 49 -8.33 8.85 7.69
CA ARG A 49 -8.79 10.10 7.08
C ARG A 49 -10.31 10.12 6.96
N ASN A 50 -10.91 9.08 6.40
CA ASN A 50 -12.37 9.02 6.25
C ASN A 50 -13.13 9.05 7.59
N THR A 51 -12.52 8.57 8.68
CA THR A 51 -13.12 8.67 10.02
C THR A 51 -12.98 10.05 10.62
N VAL A 52 -11.86 10.75 10.38
CA VAL A 52 -11.55 12.05 10.98
C VAL A 52 -12.15 13.21 10.17
N LEU A 53 -12.29 13.05 8.86
CA LEU A 53 -12.77 14.07 7.93
C LEU A 53 -14.10 14.72 8.38
N PRO A 54 -15.14 13.97 8.81
CA PRO A 54 -16.39 14.58 9.28
C PRO A 54 -16.23 15.49 10.50
N PHE A 55 -15.25 15.20 11.36
CA PHE A 55 -14.95 16.04 12.52
C PHE A 55 -14.14 17.28 12.12
N ALA A 56 -13.21 17.14 11.16
CA ALA A 56 -12.46 18.25 10.60
C ALA A 56 -13.36 19.24 9.85
N GLU A 57 -14.29 18.73 9.03
CA GLU A 57 -15.33 19.51 8.35
C GLU A 57 -16.21 20.27 9.35
N ALA A 58 -16.64 19.62 10.44
CA ALA A 58 -17.42 20.27 11.50
C ALA A 58 -16.65 21.37 12.25
N GLN A 59 -15.32 21.38 12.16
CA GLN A 59 -14.44 22.43 12.70
C GLN A 59 -13.97 23.42 11.63
N GLY A 60 -14.46 23.31 10.39
CA GLY A 60 -14.11 24.22 9.28
C GLY A 60 -12.71 24.00 8.68
N ILE A 61 -12.07 22.86 8.96
CA ILE A 61 -10.78 22.48 8.37
C ILE A 61 -11.09 21.68 7.11
N LEU A 62 -10.89 22.32 5.94
CA LEU A 62 -10.99 21.68 4.63
C LEU A 62 -9.58 21.54 4.03
N THR A 63 -9.34 20.46 3.29
CA THR A 63 -8.11 20.28 2.52
C THR A 63 -8.38 20.55 1.04
N ASP A 64 -7.38 21.04 0.29
CA ASP A 64 -7.55 21.40 -1.13
C ASP A 64 -7.98 20.21 -2.03
N GLU A 65 -7.80 18.96 -1.56
CA GLU A 65 -8.31 17.75 -2.25
C GLU A 65 -9.83 17.53 -2.08
N ASP A 66 -10.51 18.33 -1.25
CA ASP A 66 -11.97 18.26 -1.00
C ASP A 66 -12.79 19.10 -2.01
N GLU A 67 -12.15 19.65 -3.05
CA GLU A 67 -12.84 20.22 -4.21
C GLU A 67 -13.64 19.11 -4.92
N LYS A 68 -14.95 19.13 -4.70
CA LYS A 68 -15.91 18.22 -5.34
C LYS A 68 -15.85 18.35 -6.87
N GLU A 69 -15.59 17.24 -7.55
CA GLU A 69 -16.05 17.02 -8.93
C GLU A 69 -17.55 16.73 -8.95
#